data_AF-A0A8T6T4Q6-F1
#
_entry.id   AF-A0A8T6T4Q6-F1
#
_cell.length_a   1.000
_cell.length_b   1.000
_cell.length_c   1.000
_cell.angle_alpha   90.00
_cell.angle_beta   90.00
_cell.angle_gamma   90.00
#
_symmetry.space_group_name_H-M   'P 1'
#
loop_
_entity.id
_entity.type
_entity.pdbx_description
1 polymer ?
#
loop_
_entity_poly.entity_id
_entity_poly.type
_entity_poly.pdbx_seq_one_letter_code
_entity_poly.pdbx_strand_id
1 'polypeptide(L)' 'MLDRTAFYPGGGGQPCDLGHLEAGGERWEVRKVGRREGRVVHILDREPPPAGTPVTGALDWERRYELM' A
#
# COMPACT_ATOMS: atom_id res chain seq x y z
N MET A 1 1.12 7.46 -4.39
CA MET A 1 0.10 6.93 -5.32
C MET A 1 0.82 6.09 -6.36
N LEU A 2 0.27 4.94 -6.74
CA LEU A 2 0.82 4.04 -7.76
C LEU A 2 -0.08 4.02 -8.99
N ASP A 3 0.45 3.60 -10.14
CA ASP A 3 -0.34 3.36 -11.37
C ASP A 3 -1.28 2.17 -11.20
N ARG A 4 -0.81 1.12 -10.52
CA ARG A 4 -1.54 -0.10 -10.16
C ARG A 4 -1.14 -0.58 -8.78
N THR A 5 -2.06 -1.25 -8.08
CA THR A 5 -1.77 -1.76 -6.74
C THR A 5 -2.68 -2.93 -6.39
N ALA A 6 -2.13 -3.92 -5.70
CA ALA A 6 -2.89 -5.03 -5.10
C ALA A 6 -3.47 -4.67 -3.71
N PHE A 7 -3.01 -3.56 -3.12
CA PHE A 7 -3.47 -3.11 -1.80
C PHE A 7 -4.93 -2.64 -1.84
N TYR A 8 -5.74 -3.23 -0.99
CA TYR A 8 -7.13 -2.86 -0.80
C TYR A 8 -7.23 -1.62 0.10
N PRO A 9 -7.88 -0.52 -0.35
CA PRO A 9 -8.00 0.71 0.43
C PRO A 9 -8.97 0.63 1.61
N GLY A 10 -9.60 -0.52 1.86
CA GLY A 10 -10.70 -0.63 2.80
C GLY A 10 -12.04 -0.28 2.16
N GLY A 11 -13.13 -0.68 2.80
CA GLY A 11 -14.50 -0.43 2.35
C GLY A 11 -15.48 -1.47 2.85
N GLY A 12 -16.77 -1.11 2.96
CA GLY A 12 -17.83 -2.05 3.34
C GLY A 12 -17.66 -2.68 4.74
N GLY A 13 -16.99 -2.00 5.67
CA GLY A 13 -16.66 -2.52 7.00
C GLY A 13 -15.34 -3.29 7.08
N GLN A 14 -14.74 -3.66 5.94
CA GLN A 14 -13.44 -4.32 5.90
C GLN A 14 -12.31 -3.27 6.05
N PRO A 15 -11.36 -3.47 6.98
CA PRO A 15 -10.17 -2.64 7.10
C PRO A 15 -9.32 -2.60 5.82
N CYS A 16 -8.53 -1.54 5.65
CA CYS A 16 -7.57 -1.45 4.54
C CYS A 16 -6.41 -2.42 4.70
N ASP A 17 -5.65 -2.69 3.65
CA ASP A 17 -4.43 -3.48 3.74
C ASP A 17 -3.27 -2.76 4.43
N LEU A 18 -2.32 -3.57 4.88
CA LEU A 18 -0.98 -3.18 5.33
C LEU A 18 0.06 -4.02 4.57
N GLY A 19 1.34 -3.64 4.70
CA GLY A 19 2.45 -4.31 4.02
C GLY A 19 3.58 -3.32 3.79
N HIS A 20 4.33 -3.50 2.71
CA HIS A 20 5.45 -2.63 2.38
C HIS A 20 5.67 -2.48 0.86
N LEU A 21 6.38 -1.42 0.49
CA LEU A 21 6.91 -1.20 -0.86
C LEU A 21 8.44 -1.33 -0.82
N GLU A 22 9.04 -1.89 -1.85
CA GLU A 22 10.50 -2.05 -1.97
C GLU A 22 11.02 -1.54 -3.31
N ALA A 23 12.15 -0.84 -3.28
CA ALA A 23 12.90 -0.42 -4.47
C ALA A 23 14.36 -0.15 -4.10
N GLY A 24 15.31 -0.60 -4.93
CA GLY A 24 16.73 -0.26 -4.77
C GLY A 24 17.36 -0.72 -3.45
N GLY A 25 16.82 -1.76 -2.81
CA GLY A 25 17.27 -2.23 -1.49
C GLY A 25 16.68 -1.45 -0.30
N GLU A 26 15.88 -0.43 -0.56
CA GLU A 26 15.09 0.27 0.44
C GLU A 26 13.66 -0.29 0.52
N ARG A 27 13.09 -0.24 1.73
CA ARG A 27 11.74 -0.72 2.03
C ARG A 27 10.95 0.32 2.81
N TRP A 28 9.72 0.63 2.42
CA TRP A 28 8.80 1.56 3.08
C TRP A 28 7.56 0.82 3.60
N GLU A 29 7.21 1.02 4.87
CA GLU A 29 6.02 0.40 5.46
C GLU A 29 4.75 1.13 5.01
N VAL A 30 3.78 0.39 4.48
CA VAL A 30 2.45 0.91 4.15
C VAL A 30 1.60 0.86 5.42
N ARG A 31 1.43 2.01 6.06
CA ARG A 31 0.70 2.16 7.34
C ARG A 31 -0.81 2.33 7.15
N LYS A 32 -1.23 2.79 5.98
CA LYS A 32 -2.64 2.93 5.62
C LYS A 32 -2.79 2.96 4.11
N VAL A 33 -3.87 2.38 3.64
CA VAL A 33 -4.32 2.50 2.25
C VAL A 33 -5.70 3.15 2.26
N GLY A 34 -5.98 4.03 1.32
CA GLY A 34 -7.25 4.74 1.24
C GLY A 34 -7.60 5.19 -0.16
N ARG A 35 -8.68 5.96 -0.28
CA ARG A 35 -9.09 6.61 -1.54
C ARG A 35 -9.07 8.12 -1.39
N ARG A 36 -8.48 8.80 -2.37
CA ARG A 36 -8.54 10.27 -2.51
C ARG A 36 -8.82 10.58 -3.98
N GLU A 37 -9.89 11.34 -4.25
CA GLU A 37 -10.26 11.75 -5.62
C GLU A 37 -10.37 10.55 -6.59
N GLY A 38 -10.98 9.45 -6.12
CA GLY A 38 -11.16 8.22 -6.89
C GLY A 38 -9.90 7.35 -7.02
N ARG A 39 -8.74 7.80 -6.55
CA ARG A 39 -7.44 7.12 -6.67
C ARG A 39 -7.04 6.44 -5.37
N VAL A 40 -6.39 5.29 -5.47
CA VAL A 40 -5.82 4.60 -4.28
C VAL A 40 -4.56 5.32 -3.83
N VAL A 41 -4.48 5.63 -2.54
CA VAL A 41 -3.35 6.29 -1.91
C VAL A 41 -2.76 5.41 -0.81
N HIS A 42 -1.43 5.40 -0.73
CA HIS A 42 -0.64 4.65 0.25
C HIS A 42 0.05 5.65 1.17
N ILE A 43 -0.19 5.55 2.47
CA ILE A 43 0.50 6.33 3.49
C ILE A 43 1.69 5.50 3.96
N LEU A 44 2.89 6.03 3.74
CA LEU A 44 4.13 5.38 4.12
C LEU A 44 4.62 5.87 5.49
N ASP A 45 5.50 5.11 6.11
CA ASP A 45 6.15 5.46 7.38
C ASP A 45 7.20 6.56 7.26
N ARG A 46 7.70 6.82 6.05
CA ARG A 46 8.65 7.90 5.73
C ARG A 46 8.43 8.47 4.33
N GLU A 47 9.26 9.42 3.93
CA GLU A 47 9.24 10.05 2.61
C GLU A 47 9.25 8.98 1.49
N PRO A 48 8.33 9.06 0.51
CA PRO A 48 8.26 8.10 -0.58
C PRO A 48 9.48 8.15 -1.51
N PRO A 49 9.72 7.09 -2.30
CA PRO A 49 10.68 7.16 -3.39
C PRO A 49 10.26 8.22 -4.43
N PRO A 50 11.21 8.72 -5.25
CA PRO A 50 10.90 9.64 -6.33
C PRO A 50 9.77 9.15 -7.23
N ALA A 51 8.96 10.07 -7.75
CA ALA A 51 7.91 9.74 -8.69
C ALA A 51 8.50 9.06 -9.94
N GLY A 52 7.89 7.95 -10.36
CA GLY A 52 8.38 7.13 -11.49
C GLY A 52 9.33 6.01 -11.09
N THR A 53 9.76 5.92 -9.83
CA THR A 53 10.52 4.78 -9.33
C THR A 53 9.66 3.50 -9.38
N PRO A 54 10.11 2.44 -10.08
CA PRO A 54 9.45 1.15 -10.02
C PRO A 54 9.57 0.56 -8.61
N VAL A 55 8.44 0.12 -8.05
CA VAL A 55 8.37 -0.48 -6.72
C VAL A 55 7.72 -1.85 -6.79
N THR A 56 8.18 -2.76 -5.94
CA THR A 56 7.47 -4.02 -5.66
C THR A 56 6.68 -3.85 -4.37
N GLY A 57 5.39 -4.15 -4.40
CA GLY A 57 4.54 -4.13 -3.21
C GLY A 57 4.30 -5.53 -2.67
N ALA A 58 4.46 -5.71 -1.36
CA ALA A 58 4.15 -6.94 -0.66
C ALA A 58 3.11 -6.67 0.45
N LEU A 59 2.06 -7.48 0.47
CA LEU A 59 0.99 -7.38 1.47
C LEU A 59 1.39 -8.09 2.75
N ASP A 60 0.90 -7.59 3.88
CA ASP A 60 0.78 -8.39 5.10
C ASP A 60 -0.29 -9.47 4.84
N TRP A 61 0.17 -10.66 4.45
CA TRP A 61 -0.69 -11.72 3.96
C TRP A 61 -1.53 -12.34 5.07
N GLU A 62 -0.97 -12.53 6.26
CA GLU A 62 -1.69 -13.09 7.41
C GLU A 62 -2.91 -12.23 7.72
N ARG A 63 -2.69 -10.91 7.84
CA ARG A 63 -3.77 -9.96 8.06
C ARG A 63 -4.78 -9.91 6.91
N ARG A 64 -4.33 -9.94 5.66
CA ARG A 64 -5.26 -9.92 4.51
C ARG A 64 -6.15 -11.16 4.52
N TYR A 65 -5.57 -12.32 4.81
CA TYR A 65 -6.28 -13.59 4.83
C TYR A 65 -7.31 -13.64 5.96
N GLU A 66 -7.00 -13.11 7.15
CA GLU A 66 -7.97 -12.99 8.27
C GLU A 66 -9.17 -12.10 7.95
N LEU A 67 -9.02 -11.16 7.00
CA LEU A 67 -10.07 -10.24 6.58
C LEU A 67 -10.90 -10.75 5.40
N MET A 68 -10.58 -11.93 4.85
CA MET A 68 -11.34 -12.60 3.79
C MET A 68 -12.33 -13.60 4.36
#